data_AF-A0A366EF31-F1
#
_entry.id   AF-A0A366EF31-F1
#
_cell.length_a   1.000
_cell.length_b   1.000
_cell.length_c   1.000
_cell.angle_alpha   90.00
_cell.angle_beta   90.00
_cell.angle_gamma   90.00
#
_symmetry.space_group_name_H-M   'P 1'
#
loop_
_entity.id
_entity.type
_entity.pdbx_description
1 polymer ?
#
loop_
_entity_poly.entity_id
_entity_poly.type
_entity_poly.pdbx_seq_one_letter_code
_entity_poly.pdbx_strand_id
1 'polypeptide(L)'
;MDRGVPTEEVLAEMRASDPPVRYLVGTPKGRLNRLEKQLVDKPWRTAREGVEVKLLAEGDELYVFAQSADRVGKERAMRRRQLKWLWGRLKKLAGMDIAREERLMKLGAARSKAPSAWRLVTTDVDKTTGALTYALDRKKLRKVRRREGRYLLRTNLTHDDPAKLWAYYIQLVEVEEAFRNLKGDLAIRPVFHQDERRIEAHIFIAFLAYCLQITLTRRLHSLAPGLTARSALAKFAAQQMIDVHLPTTDGREIVLTRFTEPEPDLRLLLDRLKLQLPAQPPPRIAAVKLLEKPLL
;
A
#
# COMPACT_ATOMS: atom_id res chain seq x y z
N MET A 1 -4.45 -0.65 6.37
CA MET A 1 -5.88 -0.82 6.10
C MET A 1 -6.58 0.34 6.74
N ASP A 2 -6.58 1.46 6.01
CA ASP A 2 -7.74 2.34 6.03
C ASP A 2 -8.88 1.46 5.55
N ARG A 3 -9.61 0.88 6.50
CA ARG A 3 -10.89 0.26 6.16
C ARG A 3 -11.77 1.48 5.99
N GLY A 4 -11.94 1.96 4.76
CA GLY A 4 -13.19 2.63 4.43
C GLY A 4 -14.26 1.61 4.76
N VAL A 5 -14.74 1.62 6.00
CA VAL A 5 -15.74 0.68 6.47
C VAL A 5 -16.97 1.11 5.70
N PRO A 6 -17.46 0.30 4.75
CA PRO A 6 -18.65 0.69 4.02
C PRO A 6 -19.77 0.86 5.05
N THR A 7 -20.43 2.00 5.00
CA THR A 7 -21.54 2.32 5.89
C THR A 7 -22.67 1.33 5.65
N GLU A 8 -23.56 1.16 6.64
CA GLU A 8 -24.73 0.29 6.45
C GLU A 8 -25.59 0.75 5.27
N GLU A 9 -25.67 2.06 5.05
CA GLU A 9 -26.35 2.68 3.92
C GLU A 9 -25.77 2.21 2.58
N VAL A 10 -24.45 2.30 2.40
CA VAL A 10 -23.78 1.84 1.16
C VAL A 10 -23.95 0.34 0.96
N LEU A 11 -23.90 -0.46 2.03
CA LEU A 11 -24.12 -1.90 1.93
C LEU A 11 -25.57 -2.25 1.57
N ALA A 12 -26.55 -1.48 2.05
CA ALA A 12 -27.94 -1.63 1.66
C ALA A 12 -28.15 -1.26 0.18
N GLU A 13 -27.56 -0.15 -0.28
CA GLU A 13 -27.60 0.28 -1.67
C GLU A 13 -26.98 -0.78 -2.60
N MET A 14 -25.81 -1.32 -2.24
CA MET A 14 -25.16 -2.40 -2.99
C MET A 14 -26.07 -3.63 -3.12
N ARG A 15 -26.81 -4.00 -2.06
CA ARG A 15 -27.75 -5.14 -2.13
C ARG A 15 -28.99 -4.83 -2.98
N ALA A 16 -29.45 -3.58 -2.99
CA ALA A 16 -30.64 -3.16 -3.71
C ALA A 16 -30.39 -2.86 -5.21
N SER A 17 -29.12 -2.77 -5.63
CA SER A 17 -28.75 -2.55 -7.04
C SER A 17 -29.18 -3.69 -7.97
N ASP A 18 -29.33 -3.39 -9.26
CA ASP A 18 -29.65 -4.37 -10.30
C ASP A 18 -28.54 -4.39 -11.39
N PRO A 19 -27.76 -5.48 -11.53
CA PRO A 19 -27.80 -6.68 -10.70
C PRO A 19 -27.22 -6.44 -9.29
N PRO A 20 -27.63 -7.23 -8.27
CA PRO A 20 -27.15 -7.07 -6.90
C PRO A 20 -25.64 -7.19 -6.78
N VAL A 21 -25.00 -6.15 -6.22
CA VAL A 21 -23.55 -6.13 -6.00
C VAL A 21 -23.17 -7.08 -4.87
N ARG A 22 -22.22 -7.97 -5.16
CA ARG A 22 -21.60 -8.86 -4.16
C ARG A 22 -20.41 -8.16 -3.51
N TYR A 23 -20.30 -8.25 -2.19
CA TYR A 23 -19.23 -7.57 -1.44
C TYR A 23 -18.57 -8.47 -0.42
N LEU A 24 -17.32 -8.15 -0.10
CA LEU A 24 -16.57 -8.72 1.02
C LEU A 24 -15.82 -7.58 1.70
N VAL A 25 -16.19 -7.28 2.95
CA VAL A 25 -15.76 -6.05 3.62
C VAL A 25 -15.24 -6.34 5.03
N GLY A 26 -14.20 -5.60 5.43
CA GLY A 26 -13.62 -5.72 6.76
C GLY A 26 -14.46 -5.01 7.81
N THR A 27 -14.90 -5.73 8.85
CA THR A 27 -15.72 -5.15 9.92
C THR A 27 -14.86 -4.67 11.08
N PRO A 28 -15.23 -3.58 11.78
CA PRO A 28 -14.54 -3.14 12.98
C PRO A 28 -14.52 -4.23 14.07
N LYS A 29 -13.39 -4.35 14.78
CA LYS A 29 -13.27 -5.29 15.92
C LYS A 29 -14.28 -5.00 17.04
N GLY A 30 -14.89 -3.82 17.08
CA GLY A 30 -15.97 -3.49 18.03
C GLY A 30 -17.24 -4.31 17.81
N ARG A 31 -17.60 -4.62 16.55
CA ARG A 31 -18.76 -5.48 16.23
C ARG A 31 -18.50 -6.94 16.60
N LEU A 32 -17.23 -7.35 16.65
CA LEU A 32 -16.83 -8.68 17.11
C LEU A 32 -17.38 -8.99 18.51
N ASN A 33 -17.36 -8.02 19.43
CA ASN A 33 -17.84 -8.25 20.81
C ASN A 33 -19.33 -8.65 20.85
N ARG A 34 -20.15 -8.24 19.86
CA ARG A 34 -21.58 -8.59 19.78
C ARG A 34 -21.76 -10.03 19.29
N LEU A 35 -20.96 -10.42 18.30
CA LEU A 35 -21.03 -11.74 17.64
C LEU A 35 -20.16 -12.79 18.34
N GLU A 36 -19.32 -12.39 19.30
CA GLU A 36 -18.35 -13.26 19.98
C GLU A 36 -19.03 -14.49 20.57
N LYS A 37 -20.19 -14.32 21.23
CA LYS A 37 -20.97 -15.42 21.82
C LYS A 37 -21.41 -16.43 20.77
N GLN A 38 -22.01 -15.99 19.67
CA GLN A 38 -22.51 -16.87 18.60
C GLN A 38 -21.36 -17.55 17.82
N LEU A 39 -20.19 -16.91 17.77
CA LEU A 39 -18.98 -17.45 17.14
C LEU A 39 -18.24 -18.46 18.03
N VAL A 40 -18.47 -18.50 19.34
CA VAL A 40 -17.78 -19.47 20.24
C VAL A 40 -18.11 -20.90 19.82
N ASP A 41 -19.39 -21.18 19.57
CA ASP A 41 -19.89 -22.54 19.34
C ASP A 41 -19.69 -23.04 17.90
N LYS A 42 -19.29 -22.16 16.96
CA LYS A 42 -19.03 -22.55 15.57
C LYS A 42 -17.67 -23.26 15.43
N PRO A 43 -17.56 -24.30 14.58
CA PRO A 43 -16.29 -24.99 14.34
C PRO A 43 -15.32 -24.11 13.54
N TRP A 44 -14.03 -24.32 13.77
CA TRP A 44 -12.98 -23.77 12.91
C TRP A 44 -12.88 -24.60 11.62
N ARG A 45 -12.70 -23.92 10.49
CA ARG A 45 -12.43 -24.51 9.19
C ARG A 45 -11.13 -23.93 8.64
N THR A 46 -10.30 -24.76 8.03
CA THR A 46 -9.07 -24.30 7.38
C THR A 46 -9.41 -23.68 6.03
N ALA A 47 -9.06 -22.40 5.84
CA ALA A 47 -9.21 -21.73 4.54
C ALA A 47 -7.95 -21.87 3.69
N ARG A 48 -6.77 -21.87 4.32
CA ARG A 48 -5.47 -22.24 3.76
C ARG A 48 -4.49 -22.56 4.88
N GLU A 49 -3.28 -23.00 4.53
CA GLU A 49 -2.21 -23.16 5.52
C GLU A 49 -1.99 -21.87 6.32
N GLY A 50 -2.03 -21.99 7.66
CA GLY A 50 -1.87 -20.86 8.59
C GLY A 50 -3.06 -19.91 8.71
N VAL A 51 -4.21 -20.21 8.06
CA VAL A 51 -5.44 -19.41 8.15
C VAL A 51 -6.66 -20.28 8.43
N GLU A 52 -7.29 -20.01 9.57
CA GLU A 52 -8.52 -20.67 10.03
C GLU A 52 -9.66 -19.67 10.06
N VAL A 53 -10.87 -20.12 9.74
CA VAL A 53 -12.08 -19.28 9.76
C VAL A 53 -13.23 -19.95 10.50
N LYS A 54 -14.07 -19.14 11.15
CA LYS A 54 -15.42 -19.51 11.57
C LYS A 54 -16.44 -18.76 10.73
N LEU A 55 -17.52 -19.45 10.38
CA LEU A 55 -18.61 -18.91 9.58
C LEU A 55 -19.86 -18.76 10.44
N LEU A 56 -20.48 -17.58 10.36
CA LEU A 56 -21.75 -17.27 11.02
C LEU A 56 -22.67 -16.59 10.02
N ALA A 57 -23.72 -17.30 9.59
CA ALA A 57 -24.78 -16.71 8.79
C ALA A 57 -25.75 -15.94 9.71
N GLU A 58 -26.11 -14.72 9.31
CA GLU A 58 -27.05 -13.85 10.02
C GLU A 58 -27.87 -13.07 8.96
N GLY A 59 -29.14 -13.45 8.79
CA GLY A 59 -29.98 -12.93 7.70
C GLY A 59 -29.41 -13.29 6.33
N ASP A 60 -29.34 -12.31 5.43
CA ASP A 60 -28.79 -12.45 4.08
C ASP A 60 -27.27 -12.27 4.01
N GLU A 61 -26.60 -12.32 5.17
CA GLU A 61 -25.16 -12.08 5.28
C GLU A 61 -24.43 -13.21 5.99
N LEU A 62 -23.14 -13.27 5.69
CA LEU A 62 -22.18 -14.19 6.25
C LEU A 62 -21.04 -13.40 6.90
N TYR A 63 -20.82 -13.70 8.18
CA TYR A 63 -19.69 -13.22 8.95
C TYR A 63 -18.57 -14.27 8.95
N VAL A 64 -17.38 -13.84 8.52
CA VAL A 64 -16.18 -14.68 8.47
C VAL A 64 -15.22 -14.20 9.55
N PHE A 65 -15.12 -14.97 10.64
CA PHE A 65 -14.14 -14.72 11.68
C PHE A 65 -12.85 -15.45 11.37
N ALA A 66 -11.84 -14.71 10.91
CA ALA A 66 -10.58 -15.26 10.46
C ALA A 66 -9.48 -15.11 11.53
N GLN A 67 -8.63 -16.13 11.62
CA GLN A 67 -7.40 -16.18 12.40
C GLN A 67 -6.23 -16.52 11.47
N SER A 68 -5.24 -15.64 11.39
CA SER A 68 -4.05 -15.81 10.52
C SER A 68 -2.75 -15.74 11.31
N ALA A 69 -1.92 -16.78 11.18
CA ALA A 69 -0.60 -16.86 11.80
C ALA A 69 0.35 -15.76 11.30
N ASP A 70 0.41 -15.54 9.98
CA ASP A 70 1.21 -14.45 9.38
C ASP A 70 0.79 -13.09 9.93
N ARG A 71 -0.52 -12.89 10.10
CA ARG A 71 -1.05 -11.64 10.64
C ARG A 71 -0.67 -11.46 12.11
N VAL A 72 -0.66 -12.54 12.91
CA VAL A 72 -0.11 -12.50 14.27
C VAL A 72 1.34 -12.04 14.24
N GLY A 73 2.17 -12.65 13.39
CA GLY A 73 3.59 -12.29 13.24
C GLY A 73 3.78 -10.82 12.88
N LYS A 74 3.06 -10.34 11.86
CA LYS A 74 3.11 -8.94 11.41
C LYS A 74 2.67 -7.96 12.49
N GLU A 75 1.51 -8.17 13.11
CA GLU A 75 0.99 -7.29 14.18
C GLU A 75 1.91 -7.26 15.39
N ARG A 76 2.48 -8.43 15.75
CA ARG A 76 3.45 -8.56 16.83
C ARG A 76 4.75 -7.81 16.52
N ALA A 77 5.28 -7.94 15.31
CA ALA A 77 6.48 -7.24 14.88
C ALA A 77 6.28 -5.72 14.89
N MET A 78 5.18 -5.22 14.31
CA MET A 78 4.83 -3.79 14.32
C MET A 78 4.73 -3.25 15.75
N ARG A 79 4.02 -3.94 16.64
CA ARG A 79 3.90 -3.50 18.04
C ARG A 79 5.23 -3.55 18.77
N ARG A 80 6.04 -4.61 18.60
CA ARG A 80 7.37 -4.70 19.21
C ARG A 80 8.26 -3.53 18.77
N ARG A 81 8.24 -3.18 17.48
CA ARG A 81 8.96 -2.03 16.93
C ARG A 81 8.49 -0.72 17.58
N GLN A 82 7.18 -0.47 17.63
CA GLN A 82 6.64 0.74 18.26
C GLN A 82 6.93 0.80 19.77
N LEU A 83 6.81 -0.33 20.50
CA LEU A 83 7.13 -0.40 21.92
C LEU A 83 8.61 -0.12 22.17
N LYS A 84 9.53 -0.75 21.42
CA LYS A 84 10.98 -0.52 21.54
C LYS A 84 11.31 0.95 21.33
N TRP A 85 10.75 1.56 20.29
CA TRP A 85 10.95 2.98 20.01
C TRP A 85 10.38 3.88 21.11
N LEU A 86 9.14 3.62 21.54
CA LEU A 86 8.45 4.40 22.57
C LEU A 86 9.19 4.30 23.92
N TRP A 87 9.65 3.11 24.31
CA TRP A 87 10.42 2.90 25.54
C TRP A 87 11.71 3.73 25.55
N GLY A 88 12.45 3.69 24.45
CA GLY A 88 13.64 4.51 24.27
C GLY A 88 13.34 6.01 24.31
N ARG A 89 12.23 6.44 23.71
CA ARG A 89 11.80 7.85 23.74
C ARG A 89 11.40 8.31 25.13
N LEU A 90 10.61 7.52 25.87
CA LEU A 90 10.19 7.83 27.24
C LEU A 90 11.38 7.90 28.20
N LYS A 91 12.35 6.98 28.08
CA LYS A 91 13.61 7.05 28.84
C LYS A 91 14.36 8.37 28.60
N LYS A 92 14.46 8.81 27.33
CA LYS A 92 15.07 10.10 27.00
C LYS A 92 14.29 11.27 27.59
N LEU A 93 12.96 11.28 27.49
CA LEU A 93 12.12 12.36 28.02
C LEU A 93 12.15 12.44 29.55
N ALA A 94 12.28 11.31 30.24
CA ALA A 94 12.40 11.26 31.70
C ALA A 94 13.75 11.81 32.19
N GLY A 95 14.83 11.66 31.41
CA GLY A 95 16.15 12.19 31.73
C GLY A 95 16.44 13.59 31.18
N MET A 96 15.47 14.24 30.52
CA MET A 96 15.63 15.60 30.02
C MET A 96 15.23 16.61 31.09
N ASP A 97 16.11 17.58 31.33
CA ASP A 97 15.78 18.78 32.08
C ASP A 97 15.08 19.78 31.15
N ILE A 98 13.75 19.73 31.16
CA ILE A 98 12.87 20.56 30.34
C ILE A 98 11.64 20.95 31.15
N ALA A 99 11.03 22.07 30.77
CA ALA A 99 9.76 22.51 31.33
C ALA A 99 8.65 21.48 31.11
N ARG A 100 7.68 21.46 32.04
CA ARG A 100 6.56 20.52 32.04
C ARG A 100 5.74 20.59 30.75
N GLU A 101 5.47 21.78 30.24
CA GLU A 101 4.67 21.98 29.02
C GLU A 101 5.37 21.41 27.78
N GLU A 102 6.67 21.66 27.65
CA GLU A 102 7.48 21.09 26.55
C GLU A 102 7.53 19.56 26.64
N ARG A 103 7.60 19.01 27.87
CA ARG A 103 7.53 17.57 28.11
C ARG A 103 6.19 16.99 27.64
N LEU A 104 5.07 17.65 27.94
CA LEU A 104 3.73 17.25 27.49
C LEU A 104 3.60 17.31 25.96
N MET A 105 4.11 18.37 25.31
CA MET A 105 4.15 18.46 23.85
C MET A 105 4.94 17.29 23.23
N LYS A 106 6.12 16.99 23.77
CA LYS A 106 6.96 15.88 23.28
C LYS A 106 6.32 14.50 23.53
N LEU A 107 5.54 14.34 24.60
CA LEU A 107 4.72 13.15 24.83
C LEU A 107 3.58 13.04 23.81
N GLY A 108 2.91 14.15 23.48
CA GLY A 108 1.93 14.21 22.41
C GLY A 108 2.49 13.76 21.05
N ALA A 109 3.68 14.24 20.70
CA ALA A 109 4.40 13.79 19.50
C ALA A 109 4.74 12.29 19.55
N ALA A 110 5.16 11.78 20.72
CA ALA A 110 5.42 10.35 20.90
C ALA A 110 4.16 9.48 20.75
N ARG A 111 3.01 9.95 21.26
CA ARG A 111 1.69 9.32 21.08
C ARG A 111 1.30 9.23 19.61
N SER A 112 1.48 10.32 18.85
CA SER A 112 1.20 10.35 17.41
C SER A 112 2.07 9.36 16.62
N LYS A 113 3.36 9.26 16.96
CA LYS A 113 4.31 8.37 16.27
C LYS A 113 4.16 6.89 16.62
N ALA A 114 3.69 6.56 17.83
CA ALA A 114 3.57 5.17 18.30
C ALA A 114 2.19 4.86 18.92
N PRO A 115 1.07 5.04 18.16
CA PRO A 115 -0.28 5.00 18.73
C PRO A 115 -0.68 3.63 19.27
N SER A 116 -0.19 2.55 18.67
CA SER A 116 -0.51 1.18 19.12
C SER A 116 0.23 0.81 20.41
N ALA A 117 1.47 1.26 20.55
CA ALA A 117 2.26 1.06 21.75
C ALA A 117 1.78 1.98 22.88
N TRP A 118 1.42 3.23 22.58
CA TRP A 118 0.93 4.21 23.55
C TRP A 118 -0.26 3.69 24.36
N ARG A 119 -1.21 2.99 23.72
CA ARG A 119 -2.37 2.36 24.40
C ARG A 119 -2.00 1.32 25.47
N LEU A 120 -0.75 0.84 25.44
CA LEU A 120 -0.23 -0.17 26.35
C LEU A 120 0.66 0.42 27.44
N VAL A 121 0.95 1.72 27.39
CA VAL A 121 1.81 2.40 28.36
C VAL A 121 0.98 3.39 29.13
N THR A 122 1.07 3.34 30.46
CA THR A 122 0.56 4.39 31.34
C THR A 122 1.67 5.40 31.55
N THR A 123 1.42 6.66 31.26
CA THR A 123 2.36 7.77 31.46
C THR A 123 1.72 8.78 32.40
N ASP A 124 2.46 9.24 33.38
CA ASP A 124 2.04 10.31 34.29
C ASP A 124 3.16 11.35 34.42
N VAL A 125 2.79 12.62 34.49
CA VAL A 125 3.72 13.75 34.62
C VAL A 125 3.33 14.51 35.86
N ASP A 126 4.19 14.45 36.87
CA ASP A 126 3.97 15.10 38.15
C ASP A 126 3.73 16.61 37.97
N LYS A 127 2.73 17.14 38.68
CA LYS A 127 2.29 18.52 38.48
C LYS A 127 3.29 19.54 39.03
N THR A 128 4.06 19.16 40.06
CA THR A 128 4.91 20.06 40.83
C THR A 128 6.36 19.98 40.36
N THR A 129 6.88 18.77 40.23
CA THR A 129 8.27 18.48 39.83
C THR A 129 8.41 18.32 38.32
N GLY A 130 7.31 18.11 37.59
CA GLY A 130 7.35 17.79 36.16
C GLY A 130 7.90 16.40 35.86
N ALA A 131 8.22 15.57 36.86
CA ALA A 131 8.82 14.26 36.66
C ALA A 131 7.90 13.32 35.86
N LEU A 132 8.45 12.67 34.84
CA LEU A 132 7.72 11.70 34.01
C LEU A 132 7.88 10.29 34.57
N THR A 133 6.78 9.66 34.93
CA THR A 133 6.70 8.23 35.23
C THR A 133 6.00 7.49 34.11
N TYR A 134 6.45 6.27 33.81
CA TYR A 134 5.83 5.44 32.80
C TYR A 134 5.93 3.96 33.13
N ALA A 135 4.86 3.21 32.83
CA ALA A 135 4.78 1.79 33.10
C ALA A 135 4.04 1.04 31.99
N LEU A 136 4.40 -0.23 31.78
CA LEU A 136 3.75 -1.10 30.81
C LEU A 136 2.51 -1.72 31.45
N ASP A 137 1.34 -1.50 30.84
CA ASP A 137 0.12 -2.19 31.22
C ASP A 137 0.17 -3.64 30.71
N ARG A 138 0.71 -4.52 31.56
CA ARG A 138 0.84 -5.96 31.29
C ARG A 138 -0.53 -6.62 31.05
N LYS A 139 -1.60 -6.14 31.70
CA LYS A 139 -2.95 -6.68 31.53
C LYS A 139 -3.48 -6.37 30.13
N LYS A 140 -3.37 -5.11 29.66
CA LYS A 140 -3.72 -4.73 28.29
C LYS A 140 -2.85 -5.44 27.26
N LEU A 141 -1.55 -5.59 27.50
CA LEU A 141 -0.66 -6.31 26.60
C LEU A 141 -1.08 -7.78 26.44
N ARG A 142 -1.43 -8.46 27.52
CA ARG A 142 -1.95 -9.85 27.46
C ARG A 142 -3.23 -9.94 26.65
N LYS A 143 -4.18 -9.01 26.86
CA LYS A 143 -5.44 -8.96 26.08
C LYS A 143 -5.19 -8.73 24.59
N VAL A 144 -4.29 -7.80 24.24
CA VAL A 144 -3.92 -7.54 22.84
C VAL A 144 -3.26 -8.76 22.20
N ARG A 145 -2.34 -9.43 22.91
CA ARG A 145 -1.68 -10.65 22.42
C ARG A 145 -2.67 -11.76 22.06
N ARG A 146 -3.74 -11.94 22.83
CA ARG A 146 -4.78 -12.94 22.55
C ARG A 146 -5.68 -12.59 21.36
N ARG A 147 -5.72 -11.31 20.96
CA ARG A 147 -6.58 -10.79 19.88
C ARG A 147 -5.80 -10.49 18.59
N GLU A 148 -4.51 -10.76 18.57
CA GLU A 148 -3.65 -10.64 17.38
C GLU A 148 -4.12 -11.55 16.27
N GLY A 149 -3.96 -11.11 15.03
CA GLY A 149 -4.21 -11.94 13.86
C GLY A 149 -5.66 -12.32 13.62
N ARG A 150 -6.57 -11.86 14.50
CA ARG A 150 -8.02 -12.08 14.42
C ARG A 150 -8.71 -10.87 13.83
N TYR A 151 -9.60 -11.11 12.86
CA TYR A 151 -10.43 -10.07 12.24
C TYR A 151 -11.75 -10.68 11.75
N LEU A 152 -12.71 -9.79 11.56
CA LEU A 152 -14.05 -10.14 11.10
C LEU A 152 -14.23 -9.56 9.71
N LEU A 153 -14.71 -10.39 8.80
CA LEU A 153 -15.20 -9.99 7.49
C LEU A 153 -16.71 -10.17 7.45
N ARG A 154 -17.37 -9.40 6.61
CA ARG A 154 -18.80 -9.45 6.35
C ARG A 154 -19.01 -9.52 4.85
N THR A 155 -19.93 -10.37 4.40
CA THR A 155 -20.20 -10.61 2.98
C THR A 155 -21.63 -11.07 2.76
N ASN A 156 -22.21 -10.78 1.60
CA ASN A 156 -23.45 -11.40 1.12
C ASN A 156 -23.21 -12.69 0.30
N LEU A 157 -21.96 -13.19 0.27
CA LEU A 157 -21.59 -14.47 -0.34
C LEU A 157 -21.87 -15.63 0.63
N THR A 158 -23.14 -15.94 0.84
CA THR A 158 -23.61 -16.87 1.90
C THR A 158 -23.31 -18.35 1.65
N HIS A 159 -23.03 -18.75 0.41
CA HIS A 159 -22.85 -20.15 0.01
C HIS A 159 -21.44 -20.50 -0.50
N ASP A 160 -20.49 -19.57 -0.44
CA ASP A 160 -19.15 -19.81 -0.95
C ASP A 160 -18.27 -20.58 0.05
N ASP A 161 -17.36 -21.40 -0.49
CA ASP A 161 -16.31 -22.10 0.25
C ASP A 161 -15.43 -21.08 1.03
N PRO A 162 -15.15 -21.31 2.33
CA PRO A 162 -14.10 -20.63 3.09
C PRO A 162 -12.83 -20.28 2.32
N ALA A 163 -12.31 -21.21 1.50
CA ALA A 163 -11.11 -20.98 0.71
C ALA A 163 -11.32 -19.92 -0.38
N LYS A 164 -12.50 -19.88 -0.99
CA LYS A 164 -12.89 -18.91 -2.01
C LYS A 164 -13.12 -17.52 -1.42
N LEU A 165 -13.81 -17.44 -0.27
CA LEU A 165 -13.96 -16.19 0.49
C LEU A 165 -12.61 -15.63 0.90
N TRP A 166 -11.68 -16.51 1.29
CA TRP A 166 -10.31 -16.11 1.60
C TRP A 166 -9.56 -15.61 0.36
N ALA A 167 -9.69 -16.27 -0.79
CA ALA A 167 -9.10 -15.82 -2.05
C ALA A 167 -9.58 -14.42 -2.44
N TYR A 168 -10.89 -14.15 -2.34
CA TYR A 168 -11.45 -12.82 -2.57
C TYR A 168 -10.91 -11.78 -1.57
N TYR A 169 -10.72 -12.15 -0.31
CA TYR A 169 -10.11 -11.26 0.66
C TYR A 169 -8.65 -10.93 0.33
N ILE A 170 -7.88 -11.89 -0.17
CA ILE A 170 -6.50 -11.65 -0.62
C ILE A 170 -6.47 -10.76 -1.86
N GLN A 171 -7.41 -10.92 -2.79
CA GLN A 171 -7.52 -10.03 -3.95
C GLN A 171 -7.71 -8.56 -3.54
N LEU A 172 -8.39 -8.27 -2.42
CA LEU A 172 -8.46 -6.89 -1.90
C LEU A 172 -7.07 -6.33 -1.56
N VAL A 173 -6.16 -7.16 -1.06
CA VAL A 173 -4.77 -6.75 -0.79
C VAL A 173 -4.03 -6.49 -2.11
N GLU A 174 -4.25 -7.32 -3.13
CA GLU A 174 -3.68 -7.13 -4.47
C GLU A 174 -4.18 -5.82 -5.10
N VAL A 175 -5.47 -5.49 -4.93
CA VAL A 175 -6.06 -4.22 -5.38
C VAL A 175 -5.46 -3.04 -4.60
N GLU A 176 -5.33 -3.13 -3.28
CA GLU A 176 -4.65 -2.09 -2.48
C GLU A 176 -3.20 -1.87 -2.95
N GLU A 177 -2.49 -2.95 -3.28
CA GLU A 177 -1.14 -2.91 -3.81
C GLU A 177 -1.10 -2.28 -5.20
N ALA A 178 -2.04 -2.63 -6.09
CA ALA A 178 -2.21 -1.99 -7.39
C ALA A 178 -2.36 -0.47 -7.27
N PHE A 179 -3.26 0.00 -6.40
CA PHE A 179 -3.43 1.44 -6.14
C PHE A 179 -2.18 2.09 -5.55
N ARG A 180 -1.44 1.38 -4.68
CA ARG A 180 -0.19 1.90 -4.14
C ARG A 180 0.88 2.04 -5.23
N ASN A 181 0.97 1.04 -6.12
CA ASN A 181 1.92 1.02 -7.21
C ASN A 181 1.63 2.11 -8.25
N LEU A 182 0.34 2.34 -8.57
CA LEU A 182 -0.09 3.45 -9.41
C LEU A 182 0.37 4.81 -8.86
N LYS A 183 0.16 5.04 -7.56
CA LYS A 183 0.53 6.30 -6.90
C LYS A 183 2.04 6.48 -6.75
N GLY A 184 2.74 5.38 -6.50
CA GLY A 184 4.17 5.37 -6.19
C GLY A 184 5.04 5.22 -7.44
N ASP A 185 5.05 4.00 -7.99
CA ASP A 185 5.99 3.60 -9.03
C ASP A 185 5.68 4.20 -10.40
N LEU A 186 4.39 4.33 -10.73
CA LEU A 186 3.94 4.96 -11.97
C LEU A 186 3.75 6.48 -11.83
N ALA A 187 3.90 7.03 -10.62
CA ALA A 187 3.72 8.43 -10.29
C ALA A 187 2.37 9.04 -10.75
N ILE A 188 1.36 8.21 -11.03
CA ILE A 188 -0.01 8.64 -11.34
C ILE A 188 -0.68 8.97 -10.01
N ARG A 189 -0.36 10.15 -9.49
CA ARG A 189 -0.93 10.65 -8.23
C ARG A 189 -2.39 11.05 -8.47
N PRO A 190 -3.28 10.90 -7.47
CA PRO A 190 -4.59 11.52 -7.54
C PRO A 190 -4.40 13.02 -7.68
N VAL A 191 -4.73 13.55 -8.85
CA VAL A 191 -4.89 14.98 -9.05
C VAL A 191 -6.34 15.29 -8.68
N PHE A 192 -6.57 16.30 -7.85
CA PHE A 192 -7.91 16.70 -7.43
C PHE A 192 -8.66 17.37 -8.59
N HIS A 193 -9.00 16.58 -9.60
CA HIS A 193 -9.82 16.99 -10.72
C HIS A 193 -11.23 17.31 -10.21
N GLN A 194 -11.73 18.47 -10.60
CA GLN A 194 -13.10 18.92 -10.29
C GLN A 194 -14.02 18.78 -11.49
N ASP A 195 -13.45 18.68 -12.69
CA ASP A 195 -14.16 18.49 -13.95
C ASP A 195 -14.30 16.99 -14.24
N GLU A 196 -15.54 16.56 -14.53
CA GLU A 196 -15.89 15.15 -14.77
C GLU A 196 -15.06 14.52 -15.90
N ARG A 197 -14.86 15.21 -17.02
CA ARG A 197 -14.08 14.68 -18.16
C ARG A 197 -12.62 14.45 -17.78
N ARG A 198 -12.05 15.31 -16.93
CA ARG A 198 -10.68 15.15 -16.42
C ARG A 198 -10.59 13.99 -15.44
N ILE A 199 -11.63 13.76 -14.63
CA ILE A 199 -11.71 12.59 -13.74
C ILE A 199 -11.73 11.31 -14.57
N GLU A 200 -12.60 11.22 -15.58
CA GLU A 200 -12.69 10.06 -16.47
C GLU A 200 -11.38 9.77 -17.20
N ALA A 201 -10.76 10.80 -17.80
CA ALA A 201 -9.48 10.65 -18.48
C ALA A 201 -8.37 10.16 -17.54
N HIS A 202 -8.32 10.67 -16.31
CA HIS A 202 -7.35 10.23 -15.31
C HIS A 202 -7.56 8.78 -14.90
N ILE A 203 -8.82 8.37 -14.65
CA ILE A 203 -9.17 6.98 -14.34
C ILE A 203 -8.77 6.06 -15.49
N PHE A 204 -9.04 6.47 -16.74
CA PHE A 204 -8.69 5.69 -17.93
C PHE A 204 -7.16 5.49 -18.06
N ILE A 205 -6.38 6.56 -17.91
CA ILE A 205 -4.90 6.47 -17.95
C ILE A 205 -4.38 5.61 -16.80
N ALA A 206 -4.91 5.78 -15.59
CA ALA A 206 -4.54 4.96 -14.43
C ALA A 206 -4.83 3.47 -14.67
N PHE A 207 -5.98 3.15 -15.27
CA PHE A 207 -6.35 1.79 -15.64
C PHE A 207 -5.38 1.20 -16.66
N LEU A 208 -5.07 1.92 -17.75
CA LEU A 208 -4.11 1.48 -18.76
C LEU A 208 -2.72 1.24 -18.16
N ALA A 209 -2.24 2.15 -17.34
CA ALA A 209 -0.94 2.02 -16.69
C ALA A 209 -0.89 0.79 -15.75
N TYR A 210 -1.98 0.52 -15.04
CA TYR A 210 -2.12 -0.70 -14.23
C TYR A 210 -2.09 -1.96 -15.11
N CYS A 211 -2.83 -1.98 -16.23
CA CYS A 211 -2.82 -3.10 -17.17
C CYS A 211 -1.41 -3.39 -17.71
N LEU A 212 -0.65 -2.36 -18.05
CA LEU A 212 0.75 -2.50 -18.47
C LEU A 212 1.62 -3.05 -17.35
N GLN A 213 1.49 -2.51 -16.14
CA GLN A 213 2.29 -2.94 -14.99
C GLN A 213 2.03 -4.41 -14.61
N ILE A 214 0.76 -4.84 -14.55
CA ILE A 214 0.43 -6.22 -14.20
C ILE A 214 0.85 -7.20 -15.31
N THR A 215 0.77 -6.78 -16.57
CA THR A 215 1.26 -7.56 -17.72
C THR A 215 2.78 -7.73 -17.64
N LEU A 216 3.52 -6.66 -17.36
CA LEU A 216 4.96 -6.73 -17.14
C LEU A 216 5.30 -7.66 -15.97
N THR A 217 4.56 -7.57 -14.86
CA THR A 217 4.76 -8.41 -13.67
C THR A 217 4.56 -9.89 -14.00
N ARG A 218 3.48 -10.23 -14.71
CA ARG A 218 3.20 -11.61 -15.16
C ARG A 218 4.28 -12.13 -16.11
N ARG A 219 4.73 -11.30 -17.05
CA ARG A 219 5.81 -11.65 -17.99
C ARG A 219 7.13 -11.90 -17.26
N LEU A 220 7.48 -11.05 -16.30
CA LEU A 220 8.67 -11.19 -15.45
C LEU A 220 8.60 -12.44 -14.57
N HIS A 221 7.45 -12.72 -13.95
CA HIS A 221 7.28 -13.91 -13.13
C HIS A 221 7.60 -15.21 -13.90
N SER A 222 7.25 -15.24 -15.19
CA SER A 222 7.48 -16.41 -16.05
C SER A 222 8.93 -16.55 -16.53
N LEU A 223 9.67 -15.45 -16.66
CA LEU A 223 10.99 -15.41 -17.32
C LEU A 223 12.16 -15.11 -16.36
N ALA A 224 11.88 -14.50 -15.22
CA ALA A 224 12.83 -14.07 -14.20
C ALA A 224 12.17 -14.05 -12.80
N PRO A 225 11.86 -15.23 -12.22
CA PRO A 225 11.21 -15.33 -10.91
C PRO A 225 12.13 -14.72 -9.84
N GLY A 226 11.74 -13.56 -9.30
CA GLY A 226 12.53 -12.78 -8.35
C GLY A 226 12.69 -11.30 -8.75
N LEU A 227 12.49 -10.96 -10.02
CA LEU A 227 12.53 -9.56 -10.47
C LEU A 227 11.15 -8.92 -10.40
N THR A 228 11.05 -7.80 -9.68
CA THR A 228 9.81 -7.02 -9.61
C THR A 228 9.67 -6.07 -10.81
N ALA A 229 8.44 -5.74 -11.19
CA ALA A 229 8.18 -4.77 -12.26
C ALA A 229 8.83 -3.41 -11.98
N ARG A 230 8.86 -2.97 -10.71
CA ARG A 230 9.54 -1.75 -10.29
C ARG A 230 11.04 -1.80 -10.57
N SER A 231 11.70 -2.88 -10.14
CA SER A 231 13.14 -3.06 -10.39
C SER A 231 13.47 -3.14 -11.88
N ALA A 232 12.61 -3.79 -12.67
CA ALA A 232 12.74 -3.82 -14.12
C ALA A 232 12.62 -2.42 -14.72
N LEU A 233 11.57 -1.66 -14.39
CA LEU A 233 11.37 -0.29 -14.87
C LEU A 233 12.53 0.64 -14.47
N ALA A 234 13.08 0.49 -13.27
CA ALA A 234 14.25 1.25 -12.83
C ALA A 234 15.50 0.96 -13.70
N LYS A 235 15.68 -0.29 -14.13
CA LYS A 235 16.74 -0.64 -15.09
C LYS A 235 16.49 -0.05 -16.47
N PHE A 236 15.24 -0.07 -16.95
CA PHE A 236 14.87 0.57 -18.21
C PHE A 236 15.02 2.09 -18.18
N ALA A 237 14.89 2.73 -17.02
CA ALA A 237 15.06 4.18 -16.88
C ALA A 237 16.50 4.66 -17.14
N ALA A 238 17.50 3.78 -17.07
CA ALA A 238 18.87 4.08 -17.48
C ALA A 238 19.02 4.20 -19.00
N GLN A 239 18.08 3.66 -19.78
CA GLN A 239 18.09 3.79 -21.23
C GLN A 239 17.59 5.16 -21.64
N GLN A 240 18.47 5.97 -22.23
CA GLN A 240 18.16 7.34 -22.61
C GLN A 240 18.20 7.53 -24.13
N MET A 241 17.33 8.41 -24.61
CA MET A 241 17.39 8.97 -25.95
C MET A 241 18.12 10.32 -25.86
N ILE A 242 19.11 10.54 -26.72
CA ILE A 242 19.94 11.72 -26.75
C ILE A 242 19.92 12.28 -28.17
N ASP A 243 19.74 13.58 -28.30
CA ASP A 243 19.92 14.30 -29.56
C ASP A 243 21.33 14.90 -29.59
N VAL A 244 22.14 14.45 -30.54
CA VAL A 244 23.48 14.97 -30.78
C VAL A 244 23.42 15.95 -31.94
N HIS A 245 23.76 17.21 -31.67
CA HIS A 245 23.82 18.29 -32.66
C HIS A 245 25.26 18.44 -33.15
N LEU A 246 25.49 18.24 -34.44
CA LEU A 246 26.79 18.40 -35.08
C LEU A 246 26.74 19.59 -36.05
N PRO A 247 27.55 20.64 -35.85
CA PRO A 247 27.62 21.76 -36.78
C PRO A 247 28.30 21.32 -38.08
N THR A 248 27.78 21.77 -39.22
CA THR A 248 28.38 21.57 -40.53
C THR A 248 29.06 22.83 -41.04
N THR A 249 29.99 22.68 -41.99
CA THR A 249 30.76 23.79 -42.58
C THR A 249 29.89 24.77 -43.39
N ASP A 250 28.68 24.37 -43.80
CA ASP A 250 27.70 25.18 -44.53
C ASP A 250 26.67 25.87 -43.61
N GLY A 251 26.90 25.89 -42.29
CA GLY A 251 26.04 26.59 -41.33
C GLY A 251 24.71 25.91 -41.06
N ARG A 252 24.59 24.61 -41.34
CA ARG A 252 23.46 23.76 -40.94
C ARG A 252 23.85 22.94 -39.70
N GLU A 253 22.86 22.29 -39.08
CA GLU A 253 23.10 21.33 -38.00
C GLU A 253 22.60 19.95 -38.41
N ILE A 254 23.42 18.93 -38.20
CA ILE A 254 22.97 17.54 -38.26
C ILE A 254 22.48 17.16 -36.86
N VAL A 255 21.22 16.76 -36.76
CA VAL A 255 20.61 16.22 -35.54
C VAL A 255 20.61 14.69 -35.63
N LEU A 256 21.34 14.06 -34.73
CA LEU A 256 21.43 12.61 -34.57
C LEU A 256 20.72 12.19 -33.29
N THR A 257 19.48 11.75 -33.42
CA THR A 257 18.74 11.14 -32.32
C THR A 257 19.24 9.70 -32.11
N ARG A 258 19.89 9.42 -30.97
CA ARG A 258 20.51 8.14 -30.64
C ARG A 258 20.03 7.64 -29.28
N PHE A 259 19.96 6.33 -29.08
CA PHE A 259 19.83 5.79 -27.73
C PHE A 259 21.19 5.39 -27.16
N THR A 260 21.33 5.44 -25.84
CA THR A 260 22.51 4.95 -25.12
C THR A 260 22.66 3.44 -25.22
N GLU A 261 23.89 2.92 -25.23
CA GLU A 261 24.07 1.46 -25.16
C GLU A 261 23.52 0.92 -23.83
N PRO A 262 22.74 -0.17 -23.84
CA PRO A 262 22.17 -0.71 -22.62
C PRO A 262 23.28 -1.27 -21.73
N GLU A 263 23.24 -0.92 -20.44
CA GLU A 263 24.12 -1.52 -19.43
C GLU A 263 24.01 -3.06 -19.43
N PRO A 264 25.06 -3.81 -19.00
CA PRO A 264 25.06 -5.28 -19.02
C PRO A 264 23.81 -5.91 -18.38
N ASP A 265 23.38 -5.34 -17.25
CA ASP A 265 22.18 -5.74 -16.52
C ASP A 265 20.87 -5.52 -17.31
N LEU A 266 20.77 -4.41 -18.04
CA LEU A 266 19.61 -4.12 -18.89
C LEU A 266 19.63 -5.00 -20.15
N ARG A 267 20.80 -5.25 -20.73
CA ARG A 267 20.96 -6.15 -21.87
C ARG A 267 20.50 -7.57 -21.55
N LEU A 268 20.91 -8.10 -20.40
CA LEU A 268 20.44 -9.39 -19.90
C LEU A 268 18.91 -9.41 -19.74
N LEU A 269 18.33 -8.32 -19.24
CA LEU A 269 16.89 -8.19 -19.07
C LEU A 269 16.15 -8.14 -20.42
N LEU A 270 16.65 -7.40 -21.40
CA LEU A 270 16.12 -7.33 -22.76
C LEU A 270 16.12 -8.72 -23.41
N ASP A 271 17.23 -9.46 -23.31
CA ASP A 271 17.36 -10.81 -23.84
C ASP A 271 16.35 -11.77 -23.19
N ARG A 272 16.24 -11.74 -21.86
CA ARG A 272 15.26 -12.57 -21.12
C ARG A 272 13.83 -12.22 -21.47
N LEU A 273 13.53 -10.93 -21.64
CA LEU A 273 12.22 -10.47 -22.05
C LEU A 273 11.97 -10.70 -23.54
N LYS A 274 12.97 -11.09 -24.34
CA LYS A 274 12.87 -11.18 -25.81
C LYS A 274 12.43 -9.85 -26.42
N LEU A 275 13.02 -8.75 -25.94
CA LEU A 275 12.77 -7.40 -26.44
C LEU A 275 13.99 -6.92 -27.20
N GLN A 276 13.75 -6.38 -28.39
CA GLN A 276 14.78 -5.70 -29.17
C GLN A 276 14.51 -4.20 -29.12
N LEU A 277 15.58 -3.41 -28.98
CA LEU A 277 15.47 -1.97 -29.09
C LEU A 277 15.09 -1.60 -30.54
N PRO A 278 14.30 -0.54 -30.74
CA PRO A 278 13.92 -0.11 -32.07
C PRO A 278 15.17 0.31 -32.88
N ALA A 279 15.07 0.27 -34.21
CA ALA A 279 16.13 0.78 -35.07
C ALA A 279 16.39 2.28 -34.78
N GLN A 280 17.66 2.69 -34.84
CA GLN A 280 18.01 4.09 -34.62
C GLN A 280 17.51 4.94 -35.79
N PRO A 281 16.86 6.08 -35.53
CA PRO A 281 16.34 6.93 -36.58
C PRO A 281 17.49 7.50 -37.44
N PRO A 282 17.25 7.72 -38.75
CA PRO A 282 18.27 8.30 -39.62
C PRO A 282 18.61 9.74 -39.18
N PRO A 283 19.84 10.21 -39.47
CA PRO A 283 20.22 11.61 -39.25
C PRO A 283 19.24 12.56 -39.94
N ARG A 284 18.97 13.71 -39.32
CA ARG A 284 18.20 14.78 -39.93
C ARG A 284 19.06 16.03 -40.04
N ILE A 285 18.89 16.78 -41.12
CA ILE A 285 19.54 18.08 -41.28
C ILE A 285 18.52 19.14 -40.87
N ALA A 286 18.83 19.92 -39.84
CA ALA A 286 18.08 21.10 -39.44
C ALA A 286 18.82 22.35 -39.95
N ALA A 287 18.10 23.26 -40.59
CA ALA A 287 18.61 24.60 -40.81
C ALA A 287 18.69 25.30 -39.45
N VAL A 288 19.77 26.06 -39.20
CA VAL A 288 19.91 26.86 -37.98
C VAL A 288 18.70 27.78 -37.89
N LYS A 289 17.79 27.51 -36.94
CA LYS A 289 16.85 28.55 -36.49
C LYS A 289 17.73 29.60 -35.83
N LEU A 290 17.87 30.75 -36.48
CA LEU A 290 18.29 31.98 -35.82
C LEU A 290 17.52 32.07 -34.51
N LEU A 291 18.23 31.97 -33.39
CA LEU A 291 17.70 32.18 -32.06
C LEU A 291 16.91 33.50 -32.09
N GLU A 292 15.58 33.43 -32.04
CA GLU A 292 14.78 34.58 -31.69
C GLU A 292 15.28 35.03 -30.32
N LYS A 293 15.93 36.20 -30.30
CA LYS A 293 16.37 36.86 -29.08
C LYS A 293 15.21 36.87 -28.08
N PRO A 294 15.45 36.62 -26.78
CA PRO A 294 14.41 36.80 -25.79
C PRO A 294 13.94 38.26 -25.86
N LEU A 295 12.64 38.46 -26.09
CA LEU A 295 11.99 39.74 -25.85
C LEU A 295 12.17 40.07 -24.37
N LEU A 296 12.80 41.21 -24.11
CA LEU A 296 12.89 41.86 -22.79
C LEU A 296 11.49 42.11 -22.22
#